data_AF-A0A926VFI5-F1
#
_entry.id   AF-A0A926VFI5-F1
#
_cell.length_a   1.000
_cell.length_b   1.000
_cell.length_c   1.000
_cell.angle_alpha   90.00
_cell.angle_beta   90.00
_cell.angle_gamma   90.00
#
_symmetry.space_group_name_H-M   'P 1'
#
loop_
_entity.id
_entity.type
_entity.pdbx_description
1 polymer ?
#
loop_
_entity_poly.entity_id
_entity_poly.type
_entity_poly.pdbx_seq_one_letter_code
_entity_poly.pdbx_strand_id
1 'polypeptide(L)'
;MKVVMNSRKYYSARTGKNPNESRYDLTTLRRLFRDLYLRFLNDDYFQEAFGYDCVDYGRVQGKLGSDIEVQMFRLIRKPDLWPIQNKCEAYSEDDLFDVIEFIYEHISKPINGRYHRFNDCGMHYNTFDKNTGQQEFREQVNQILCDYKEGYELSENGEILELPENGLENLFVENLPIYDHDNVEQRVESAIKKFRSYRSSLDEKHDAIRDLADVLEFLRPKIKELAEKYNPDEQYLYKFTQNTYDIANNCGIRHHNNKQKQDYDKDIWYNWIFYYYLATIHVFVRLIKKAESQST
;
A
#
# COMPACT_ATOMS: atom_id res chain seq x y z
N MET A 1 -5.02 -7.23 10.97
CA MET A 1 -6.43 -6.81 11.16
C MET A 1 -7.06 -6.71 9.78
N LYS A 2 -8.33 -7.10 9.61
CA LYS A 2 -9.01 -7.02 8.30
C LYS A 2 -9.15 -5.55 7.89
N VAL A 3 -8.44 -5.13 6.84
CA VAL A 3 -8.77 -3.89 6.12
C VAL A 3 -10.02 -4.20 5.29
N VAL A 4 -11.18 -4.17 5.92
CA VAL A 4 -12.43 -3.99 5.18
C VAL A 4 -12.57 -2.49 5.01
N MET A 5 -12.16 -1.95 3.85
CA MET A 5 -12.58 -0.60 3.45
C MET A 5 -14.09 -0.62 3.18
N ASN A 6 -14.89 -0.73 4.23
CA ASN A 6 -16.34 -0.66 4.14
C ASN A 6 -16.75 0.80 4.25
N SER A 7 -16.35 1.64 3.29
CA SER A 7 -17.02 2.91 3.10
C SER A 7 -18.46 2.56 2.66
N ARG A 8 -19.43 2.81 3.54
CA ARG A 8 -20.83 2.50 3.25
C ARG A 8 -21.25 3.34 2.05
N LYS A 9 -21.29 2.74 0.86
CA LYS A 9 -21.79 3.42 -0.34
C LYS A 9 -23.23 3.90 -0.08
N TYR A 10 -23.51 5.16 -0.41
CA TYR A 10 -24.86 5.73 -0.30
C TYR A 10 -25.79 5.16 -1.39
N TYR A 11 -27.11 5.30 -1.21
CA TYR A 11 -28.12 4.57 -1.99
C TYR A 11 -27.98 4.70 -3.51
N SER A 12 -27.73 5.90 -4.03
CA SER A 12 -27.57 6.13 -5.48
C SER A 12 -26.35 5.41 -6.05
N ALA A 13 -25.21 5.42 -5.34
CA ALA A 13 -24.01 4.68 -5.72
C ALA A 13 -24.26 3.16 -5.65
N ARG A 14 -24.91 2.66 -4.58
CA ARG A 14 -25.26 1.22 -4.48
C ARG A 14 -26.22 0.74 -5.56
N THR A 15 -27.03 1.64 -6.12
CA THR A 15 -28.05 1.30 -7.11
C THR A 15 -27.64 1.66 -8.53
N GLY A 16 -26.39 2.10 -8.75
CA GLY A 16 -25.88 2.50 -10.07
C GLY A 16 -26.60 3.73 -10.66
N LYS A 17 -27.24 4.54 -9.82
CA LYS A 17 -28.02 5.73 -10.21
C LYS A 17 -27.28 7.03 -9.89
N ASN A 18 -26.04 6.94 -9.41
CA ASN A 18 -25.24 8.11 -9.15
C ASN A 18 -24.62 8.60 -10.48
N PRO A 19 -24.99 9.80 -10.97
CA PRO A 19 -24.43 10.33 -12.22
C PRO A 19 -22.92 10.62 -12.10
N ASN A 20 -22.39 10.72 -10.88
CA ASN A 20 -20.99 10.98 -10.56
C ASN A 20 -20.32 9.76 -9.90
N GLU A 21 -20.71 8.54 -10.25
CA GLU A 21 -20.03 7.32 -9.77
C GLU A 21 -18.66 7.10 -10.43
N SER A 22 -18.28 7.96 -11.37
CA SER A 22 -16.94 7.97 -11.94
C SER A 22 -15.89 8.18 -10.87
N ARG A 23 -14.77 7.48 -11.00
CA ARG A 23 -13.55 7.67 -10.22
C ARG A 23 -13.18 9.16 -10.17
N TYR A 24 -12.66 9.61 -9.02
CA TYR A 24 -12.18 10.98 -8.85
C TYR A 24 -11.07 11.28 -9.85
N ASP A 25 -11.09 12.50 -10.38
CA ASP A 25 -9.97 13.08 -11.12
C ASP A 25 -8.98 13.76 -10.13
N LEU A 26 -7.82 14.17 -10.64
CA LEU A 26 -6.77 14.73 -9.79
C LEU A 26 -7.20 16.05 -9.15
N THR A 27 -8.06 16.82 -9.81
CA THR A 27 -8.62 18.07 -9.28
C THR A 27 -9.50 17.80 -8.06
N THR A 28 -10.38 16.80 -8.15
CA THR A 28 -11.25 16.38 -7.05
C THR A 28 -10.44 15.80 -5.90
N LEU A 29 -9.45 14.94 -6.20
CA LEU A 29 -8.58 14.36 -5.17
C LEU A 29 -7.81 15.44 -4.40
N ARG A 30 -7.20 16.42 -5.10
CA ARG A 30 -6.49 17.54 -4.46
C ARG A 30 -7.41 18.33 -3.52
N ARG A 31 -8.64 18.60 -3.93
CA ARG A 31 -9.63 19.31 -3.11
C ARG A 31 -10.01 18.52 -1.86
N LEU A 32 -10.26 17.22 -2.00
CA LEU A 32 -10.60 16.34 -0.88
C LEU A 32 -9.43 16.19 0.09
N PHE A 33 -8.21 16.01 -0.42
CA PHE A 33 -6.99 15.96 0.38
C PHE A 33 -6.74 17.26 1.13
N ARG A 34 -6.91 18.42 0.48
CA ARG A 34 -6.76 19.73 1.12
C ARG A 34 -7.68 19.89 2.33
N ASP A 35 -8.95 19.52 2.18
CA ASP A 35 -9.92 19.56 3.28
C ASP A 35 -9.52 18.62 4.43
N LEU A 36 -9.10 17.39 4.10
CA LEU A 36 -8.60 16.42 5.07
C LEU A 36 -7.37 16.95 5.83
N TYR A 37 -6.39 17.51 5.12
CA TYR A 37 -5.20 18.09 5.70
C TYR A 37 -5.54 19.25 6.65
N LEU A 38 -6.42 20.16 6.23
CA LEU A 38 -6.85 21.29 7.05
C LEU A 38 -7.55 20.85 8.32
N ARG A 39 -8.33 19.76 8.28
CA ARG A 39 -8.95 19.18 9.47
C ARG A 39 -7.90 18.73 10.49
N PHE A 40 -6.94 17.91 10.07
CA PHE A 40 -5.85 17.47 10.95
C PHE A 40 -4.97 18.62 11.44
N LEU A 41 -4.78 19.66 10.62
CA LEU A 41 -4.09 20.87 11.02
C LEU A 41 -4.82 21.64 12.12
N ASN A 42 -6.14 21.81 11.97
CA ASN A 42 -6.98 22.49 12.96
C ASN A 42 -7.15 21.67 14.26
N ASP A 43 -7.05 20.35 14.17
CA ASP A 43 -7.08 19.44 15.31
C ASP A 43 -5.69 19.24 15.94
N ASP A 44 -4.69 20.06 15.57
CA ASP A 44 -3.36 20.12 16.17
C ASP A 44 -2.47 18.88 15.98
N TYR A 45 -2.79 18.00 15.01
CA TYR A 45 -2.03 16.76 14.74
C TYR A 45 -0.61 16.97 14.21
N PHE A 46 -0.28 18.21 13.84
CA PHE A 46 1.05 18.56 13.34
C PHE A 46 1.88 19.37 14.33
N GLN A 47 1.37 19.70 15.52
CA GLN A 47 2.12 20.52 16.49
C GLN A 47 3.46 19.88 16.88
N GLU A 48 3.53 18.55 17.02
CA GLU A 48 4.78 17.88 17.37
C GLU A 48 5.87 18.05 16.31
N ALA A 49 5.49 17.91 15.03
CA ALA A 49 6.44 17.96 13.92
C ALA A 49 6.70 19.39 13.47
N PHE A 50 5.65 20.18 13.22
CA PHE A 50 5.75 21.50 12.60
C PHE A 50 5.91 22.62 13.64
N GLY A 51 5.51 22.38 14.88
CA GLY A 51 5.40 23.41 15.89
C GLY A 51 4.12 24.23 15.76
N TYR A 52 4.00 25.26 16.57
CA TYR A 52 2.83 26.12 16.67
C TYR A 52 3.22 27.55 17.00
N ASP A 53 2.31 28.49 16.77
CA ASP A 53 2.50 29.89 17.12
C ASP A 53 1.87 30.20 18.48
N CYS A 54 2.64 30.83 19.35
CA CYS A 54 2.19 31.27 20.66
C CYS A 54 2.35 32.78 20.80
N VAL A 55 1.34 33.44 21.34
CA VAL A 55 1.36 34.90 21.58
C VAL A 55 2.46 35.34 22.55
N ASP A 56 2.88 34.45 23.47
CA ASP A 56 3.94 34.75 24.47
C ASP A 56 5.34 34.41 23.96
N TYR A 57 5.46 33.32 23.19
CA TYR A 57 6.76 32.73 22.81
C TYR A 57 7.08 32.89 21.32
N GLY A 58 6.19 33.49 20.54
CA GLY A 58 6.27 33.51 19.08
C GLY A 58 6.17 32.09 18.51
N ARG A 59 6.94 31.81 17.47
CA ARG A 59 6.98 30.48 16.84
C ARG A 59 7.68 29.47 17.75
N VAL A 60 6.92 28.53 18.31
CA VAL A 60 7.45 27.35 19.00
C VAL A 60 7.79 26.29 17.95
N GLN A 61 9.04 25.86 17.90
CA GLN A 61 9.52 24.91 16.89
C GLN A 61 9.09 23.48 17.24
N GLY A 62 8.64 22.74 16.23
CA GLY A 62 8.45 21.30 16.33
C GLY A 62 9.73 20.53 16.02
N LYS A 63 9.63 19.21 15.90
CA LYS A 63 10.75 18.30 15.58
C LYS A 63 11.43 18.61 14.25
N LEU A 64 10.72 19.21 13.28
CA LEU A 64 11.27 19.63 11.99
C LEU A 64 11.97 20.99 12.04
N GLY A 65 11.96 21.67 13.19
CA GLY A 65 12.61 22.97 13.36
C GLY A 65 11.79 24.13 12.82
N SER A 66 12.46 25.24 12.48
CA SER A 66 11.81 26.51 12.16
C SER A 66 11.36 26.66 10.71
N ASP A 67 11.95 25.93 9.77
CA ASP A 67 11.71 26.07 8.33
C ASP A 67 11.26 24.75 7.73
N ILE A 68 9.94 24.56 7.69
CA ILE A 68 9.31 23.33 7.21
C ILE A 68 9.49 23.17 5.71
N GLU A 69 9.51 24.26 4.94
CA GLU A 69 9.73 24.22 3.50
C GLU A 69 11.11 23.65 3.18
N VAL A 70 12.16 24.09 3.89
CA VAL A 70 13.51 23.54 3.72
C VAL A 70 13.58 22.06 4.13
N GLN A 71 12.89 21.64 5.19
CA GLN A 71 12.85 20.22 5.57
C GLN A 71 12.15 19.37 4.51
N MET A 72 11.01 19.84 4.02
CA MET A 72 10.23 19.17 2.98
C MET A 72 11.03 19.08 1.68
N PHE A 73 11.71 20.17 1.30
CA PHE A 73 12.63 20.16 0.16
C PHE A 73 13.80 19.19 0.35
N ARG A 74 14.38 19.10 1.56
CA ARG A 74 15.47 18.15 1.83
C ARG A 74 15.03 16.70 1.63
N LEU A 75 13.82 16.36 2.06
CA LEU A 75 13.28 15.00 2.04
C LEU A 75 12.72 14.63 0.66
N ILE A 76 11.86 15.47 0.09
CA ILE A 76 11.14 15.20 -1.17
C ILE A 76 11.97 15.63 -2.40
N ARG A 77 12.90 16.59 -2.25
CA ARG A 77 13.75 17.15 -3.32
C ARG A 77 12.96 17.88 -4.42
N LYS A 78 11.80 18.42 -4.06
CA LYS A 78 10.94 19.23 -4.94
C LYS A 78 10.60 20.57 -4.27
N PRO A 79 10.77 21.71 -4.96
CA PRO A 79 10.40 23.01 -4.43
C PRO A 79 8.88 23.22 -4.49
N ASP A 80 8.41 24.33 -3.91
CA ASP A 80 7.02 24.80 -4.06
C ASP A 80 5.91 23.88 -3.51
N LEU A 81 6.24 22.97 -2.58
CA LEU A 81 5.29 22.10 -1.89
C LEU A 81 4.79 22.65 -0.55
N TRP A 82 5.22 23.84 -0.14
CA TRP A 82 4.83 24.47 1.12
C TRP A 82 4.39 25.92 0.89
N PRO A 83 3.41 26.44 1.65
CA PRO A 83 2.50 25.75 2.57
C PRO A 83 1.47 24.87 1.84
N ILE A 84 1.21 23.66 2.37
CA ILE A 84 0.37 22.64 1.71
C ILE A 84 -1.01 23.19 1.37
N GLN A 85 -1.67 23.87 2.30
CA GLN A 85 -3.01 24.44 2.12
C GLN A 85 -3.13 25.45 0.99
N ASN A 86 -2.01 26.05 0.56
CA ASN A 86 -1.95 27.05 -0.50
C ASN A 86 -1.50 26.45 -1.83
N LYS A 87 -0.56 25.49 -1.78
CA LYS A 87 0.08 24.93 -2.98
C LYS A 87 -0.60 23.67 -3.51
N CYS A 88 -1.33 22.93 -2.66
CA CYS A 88 -1.88 21.62 -3.02
C CYS A 88 -2.79 21.58 -4.24
N GLU A 89 -3.48 22.68 -4.56
CA GLU A 89 -4.33 22.75 -5.75
C GLU A 89 -3.52 22.67 -7.06
N ALA A 90 -2.24 23.08 -7.02
CA ALA A 90 -1.34 23.07 -8.17
C ALA A 90 -0.48 21.79 -8.27
N TYR A 91 -0.58 20.88 -7.30
CA TYR A 91 0.23 19.66 -7.29
C TYR A 91 -0.01 18.80 -8.53
N SER A 92 1.09 18.26 -9.05
CA SER A 92 1.01 17.05 -9.88
C SER A 92 0.57 15.86 -9.02
N GLU A 93 0.27 14.74 -9.68
CA GLU A 93 -0.05 13.50 -8.97
C GLU A 93 1.12 13.05 -8.07
N ASP A 94 2.35 13.12 -8.59
CA ASP A 94 3.55 12.74 -7.85
C ASP A 94 3.75 13.64 -6.63
N ASP A 95 3.55 14.95 -6.78
CA ASP A 95 3.68 15.88 -5.65
C ASP A 95 2.65 15.60 -4.56
N LEU A 96 1.42 15.31 -4.95
CA LEU A 96 0.36 14.99 -4.00
C LEU A 96 0.67 13.70 -3.22
N PHE A 97 1.13 12.66 -3.92
CA PHE A 97 1.50 11.39 -3.28
C PHE A 97 2.70 11.56 -2.35
N ASP A 98 3.75 12.25 -2.78
CA ASP A 98 4.90 12.59 -1.92
C ASP A 98 4.46 13.36 -0.66
N VAL A 99 3.54 14.33 -0.82
CA VAL A 99 3.02 15.10 0.33
C VAL A 99 2.19 14.23 1.27
N ILE A 100 1.40 13.28 0.75
CA ILE A 100 0.63 12.34 1.59
C ILE A 100 1.58 11.47 2.43
N GLU A 101 2.63 10.92 1.83
CA GLU A 101 3.64 10.10 2.53
C GLU A 101 4.39 10.94 3.57
N PHE A 102 4.81 12.17 3.20
CA PHE A 102 5.45 13.11 4.13
C PHE A 102 4.54 13.44 5.32
N ILE A 103 3.26 13.67 5.09
CA ILE A 103 2.29 13.93 6.16
C ILE A 103 2.13 12.71 7.07
N TYR A 104 2.03 11.51 6.50
CA TYR A 104 1.96 10.27 7.28
C TYR A 104 3.20 10.06 8.15
N GLU A 105 4.39 10.40 7.66
CA GLU A 105 5.63 10.30 8.45
C GLU A 105 5.63 11.26 9.67
N HIS A 106 4.99 12.43 9.54
CA HIS A 106 5.10 13.55 10.49
C HIS A 106 3.83 13.85 11.29
N ILE A 107 2.77 13.04 11.14
CA ILE A 107 1.53 13.22 11.89
C ILE A 107 1.57 12.50 13.24
N SER A 108 1.05 13.13 14.28
CA SER A 108 0.86 12.47 15.59
C SER A 108 -0.35 13.03 16.33
N LYS A 109 -1.10 12.15 16.99
CA LYS A 109 -2.31 12.54 17.70
C LYS A 109 -1.96 13.31 18.97
N PRO A 110 -2.47 14.52 19.18
CA PRO A 110 -2.24 15.25 20.43
C PRO A 110 -3.00 14.57 21.58
N ILE A 111 -2.32 14.36 22.72
CA ILE A 111 -2.91 13.65 23.87
C ILE A 111 -3.12 14.59 25.07
N ASN A 112 -2.03 15.17 25.59
CA ASN A 112 -2.09 16.06 26.74
C ASN A 112 -1.55 17.43 26.35
N GLY A 113 -2.22 18.46 26.82
CA GLY A 113 -1.89 19.84 26.52
C GLY A 113 -2.58 20.79 27.48
N ARG A 114 -2.22 22.06 27.35
CA ARG A 114 -2.87 23.13 28.10
C ARG A 114 -3.48 24.11 27.11
N TYR A 115 -4.75 24.41 27.31
CA TYR A 115 -5.39 25.51 26.59
C TYR A 115 -4.85 26.85 27.09
N HIS A 116 -4.19 27.58 26.20
CA HIS A 116 -3.66 28.90 26.46
C HIS A 116 -4.73 29.97 26.18
N ARG A 117 -5.43 30.37 27.24
CA ARG A 117 -6.61 31.28 27.15
C ARG A 117 -6.27 32.70 26.71
N PHE A 118 -5.03 33.15 26.93
CA PHE A 118 -4.66 34.53 26.62
C PHE A 118 -4.74 34.76 25.12
N ASN A 119 -5.52 35.76 24.71
CA ASN A 119 -5.82 36.08 23.31
C ASN A 119 -6.33 34.88 22.47
N ASP A 120 -6.99 33.91 23.12
CA ASP A 120 -7.47 32.68 22.47
C ASP A 120 -6.37 31.97 21.65
N CYS A 121 -5.17 31.87 22.23
CA CYS A 121 -3.98 31.32 21.58
C CYS A 121 -4.13 29.84 21.18
N GLY A 122 -5.07 29.10 21.78
CA GLY A 122 -5.36 27.72 21.43
C GLY A 122 -4.72 26.69 22.35
N MET A 123 -4.70 25.43 21.90
CA MET A 123 -4.13 24.32 22.65
C MET A 123 -2.61 24.25 22.46
N HIS A 124 -1.86 24.09 23.54
CA HIS A 124 -0.43 23.76 23.48
C HIS A 124 -0.23 22.34 23.99
N TYR A 125 -0.03 21.39 23.08
CA TYR A 125 0.18 19.99 23.44
C TYR A 125 1.64 19.69 23.79
N ASN A 126 1.83 18.77 24.73
CA ASN A 126 3.15 18.35 25.22
C ASN A 126 3.40 16.83 25.08
N THR A 127 2.37 16.03 24.84
CA THR A 127 2.51 14.61 24.56
C THR A 127 1.66 14.21 23.36
N PHE A 128 2.21 13.32 22.53
CA PHE A 128 1.61 12.90 21.27
C PHE A 128 1.68 11.38 21.10
N ASP A 129 0.74 10.82 20.34
CA ASP A 129 0.70 9.43 19.92
C ASP A 129 0.82 9.32 18.40
N LYS A 130 2.03 8.96 17.95
CA LYS A 130 2.34 8.81 16.52
C LYS A 130 1.54 7.69 15.86
N ASN A 131 1.43 6.53 16.51
CA ASN A 131 0.78 5.36 15.93
C ASN A 131 -0.72 5.62 15.72
N THR A 132 -1.38 6.20 16.72
CA THR A 132 -2.81 6.55 16.59
C THR A 132 -3.00 7.64 15.53
N GLY A 133 -2.15 8.67 15.48
CA GLY A 133 -2.22 9.71 14.45
C GLY A 133 -2.07 9.16 13.02
N GLN A 134 -1.09 8.29 12.82
CA GLN A 134 -0.85 7.61 11.55
C GLN A 134 -2.03 6.71 11.15
N GLN A 135 -2.59 5.95 12.09
CA GLN A 135 -3.74 5.10 11.83
C GLN A 135 -4.96 5.94 11.41
N GLU A 136 -5.30 6.98 12.18
CA GLU A 136 -6.46 7.83 11.89
C GLU A 136 -6.33 8.57 10.55
N PHE A 137 -5.13 9.07 10.22
CA PHE A 137 -4.86 9.68 8.92
C PHE A 137 -4.99 8.67 7.78
N ARG A 138 -4.37 7.49 7.93
CA ARG A 138 -4.44 6.41 6.92
C ARG A 138 -5.88 5.99 6.65
N GLU A 139 -6.68 5.79 7.70
CA GLU A 139 -8.08 5.41 7.58
C GLU A 139 -8.92 6.46 6.83
N GLN A 140 -8.62 7.76 7.02
CA GLN A 140 -9.35 8.83 6.33
C GLN A 140 -8.84 9.09 4.91
N VAL A 141 -7.53 9.09 4.68
CA VAL A 141 -6.97 9.33 3.34
C VAL A 141 -7.28 8.17 2.39
N ASN A 142 -7.36 6.94 2.89
CA ASN A 142 -7.72 5.78 2.06
C ASN A 142 -9.18 5.80 1.61
N GLN A 143 -10.07 6.53 2.30
CA GLN A 143 -11.45 6.73 1.83
C GLN A 143 -11.55 7.60 0.58
N ILE A 144 -10.52 8.41 0.29
CA ILE A 144 -10.49 9.27 -0.90
C ILE A 144 -9.56 8.72 -1.99
N LEU A 145 -8.46 8.07 -1.60
CA LEU A 145 -7.53 7.43 -2.55
C LEU A 145 -8.16 6.22 -3.26
N CYS A 146 -9.01 5.45 -2.58
CA CYS A 146 -9.59 4.24 -3.16
C CYS A 146 -10.49 4.52 -4.37
N ASP A 147 -11.05 5.72 -4.46
CA ASP A 147 -11.94 6.17 -5.52
C ASP A 147 -11.22 7.00 -6.59
N TYR A 148 -9.90 7.21 -6.50
CA TYR A 148 -9.11 7.95 -7.47
C TYR A 148 -8.53 7.06 -8.58
N LYS A 149 -8.80 7.37 -9.86
CA LYS A 149 -8.39 6.57 -11.05
C LYS A 149 -8.56 5.05 -10.84
N GLU A 150 -7.49 4.25 -10.96
CA GLU A 150 -7.51 2.80 -10.79
C GLU A 150 -7.75 2.37 -9.34
N GLY A 151 -7.57 3.30 -8.39
CA GLY A 151 -7.71 3.11 -6.96
C GLY A 151 -6.35 2.97 -6.30
N TYR A 152 -6.13 3.72 -5.22
CA TYR A 152 -4.89 3.69 -4.46
C TYR A 152 -5.17 3.55 -2.96
N GLU A 153 -4.14 3.16 -2.21
CA GLU A 153 -4.14 3.18 -0.76
C GLU A 153 -2.77 3.60 -0.22
N LEU A 154 -2.78 4.28 0.92
CA LEU A 154 -1.63 4.46 1.78
C LEU A 154 -1.48 3.21 2.66
N SER A 155 -0.32 2.57 2.58
CA SER A 155 -0.02 1.33 3.29
C SER A 155 0.23 1.54 4.78
N GLU A 156 0.35 0.44 5.54
CA GLU A 156 0.79 0.45 6.94
C GLU A 156 2.18 1.04 7.15
N ASN A 157 3.01 1.04 6.11
CA ASN A 157 4.37 1.59 6.15
C ASN A 157 4.44 3.03 5.64
N GLY A 158 3.31 3.62 5.25
CA GLY A 158 3.27 5.00 4.75
C GLY A 158 3.62 5.16 3.27
N GLU A 159 3.45 4.12 2.47
CA GLU A 159 3.73 4.13 1.03
C GLU A 159 2.44 4.07 0.21
N ILE A 160 2.36 4.82 -0.88
CA ILE A 160 1.22 4.77 -1.81
C ILE A 160 1.32 3.52 -2.69
N LEU A 161 0.28 2.69 -2.64
CA LEU A 161 0.13 1.46 -3.41
C LEU A 161 -1.11 1.52 -4.29
N GLU A 162 -1.05 0.92 -5.48
CA GLU A 162 -2.21 0.62 -6.32
C GLU A 162 -3.11 -0.40 -5.61
N LEU A 163 -4.42 -0.15 -5.64
CA LEU A 163 -5.40 -1.11 -5.14
C LEU A 163 -5.39 -2.36 -6.03
N PRO A 164 -5.64 -3.53 -5.43
CA PRO A 164 -5.80 -4.75 -6.20
C PRO A 164 -7.02 -4.69 -7.13
N GLU A 165 -6.97 -5.45 -8.23
CA GLU A 165 -8.14 -5.61 -9.10
C GLU A 165 -9.34 -6.18 -8.31
N ASN A 166 -10.55 -5.69 -8.63
CA ASN A 166 -11.77 -6.01 -7.89
C ASN A 166 -12.02 -7.53 -7.86
N GLY A 167 -12.17 -8.08 -6.65
CA GLY A 167 -12.34 -9.51 -6.39
C GLY A 167 -11.05 -10.28 -6.10
N LEU A 168 -9.87 -9.64 -6.22
CA LEU A 168 -8.57 -10.23 -5.92
C LEU A 168 -7.95 -9.67 -4.63
N GLU A 169 -8.69 -8.84 -3.86
CA GLU A 169 -8.22 -8.18 -2.65
C GLU A 169 -7.73 -9.18 -1.60
N ASN A 170 -8.46 -10.29 -1.45
CA ASN A 170 -8.17 -11.30 -0.43
C ASN A 170 -6.80 -11.98 -0.64
N LEU A 171 -6.26 -11.99 -1.87
CA LEU A 171 -4.94 -12.56 -2.14
C LEU A 171 -3.81 -11.76 -1.47
N PHE A 172 -4.03 -10.47 -1.21
CA PHE A 172 -3.07 -9.60 -0.54
C PHE A 172 -3.33 -9.48 0.95
N VAL A 173 -4.60 -9.56 1.37
CA VAL A 173 -5.02 -9.30 2.76
C VAL A 173 -4.96 -10.56 3.62
N GLU A 174 -5.12 -11.75 3.04
CA GLU A 174 -4.98 -12.98 3.80
C GLU A 174 -3.50 -13.25 4.09
N ASN A 175 -3.12 -13.25 5.38
CA ASN A 175 -1.77 -13.65 5.77
C ASN A 175 -1.52 -15.10 5.34
N LEU A 176 -0.38 -15.35 4.72
CA LEU A 176 0.10 -16.70 4.50
C LEU A 176 0.31 -17.39 5.86
N PRO A 177 -0.12 -18.65 6.02
CA PRO A 177 0.24 -19.43 7.19
C PRO A 177 1.76 -19.52 7.32
N ILE A 178 2.30 -19.29 8.53
CA ILE A 178 3.74 -19.27 8.77
C ILE A 178 4.37 -20.62 8.43
N TYR A 179 5.18 -20.68 7.37
CA TYR A 179 5.93 -21.83 6.92
C TYR A 179 7.44 -21.62 6.98
N ASP A 180 7.99 -20.65 6.25
CA ASP A 180 9.43 -20.36 6.20
C ASP A 180 9.66 -18.88 5.90
N HIS A 181 9.89 -18.10 6.97
CA HIS A 181 9.83 -16.64 6.93
C HIS A 181 10.68 -16.03 5.81
N ASP A 182 11.92 -16.50 5.67
CA ASP A 182 12.90 -15.91 4.76
C ASP A 182 12.66 -16.37 3.30
N ASN A 183 12.26 -17.63 3.10
CA ASN A 183 12.12 -18.21 1.76
C ASN A 183 10.71 -18.04 1.18
N VAL A 184 9.70 -17.75 1.99
CA VAL A 184 8.29 -17.65 1.57
C VAL A 184 7.69 -16.30 1.94
N GLU A 185 7.42 -16.05 3.23
CA GLU A 185 6.63 -14.88 3.64
C GLU A 185 7.30 -13.56 3.23
N GLN A 186 8.57 -13.35 3.59
CA GLN A 186 9.30 -12.12 3.29
C GLN A 186 9.42 -11.88 1.78
N ARG A 187 9.65 -12.94 1.00
CA ARG A 187 9.72 -12.87 -0.47
C ARG A 187 8.39 -12.52 -1.10
N VAL A 188 7.30 -13.12 -0.62
CA VAL A 188 5.93 -12.82 -1.08
C VAL A 188 5.55 -11.38 -0.72
N GLU A 189 5.80 -10.94 0.51
CA GLU A 189 5.54 -9.57 0.95
C GLU A 189 6.32 -8.54 0.11
N SER A 190 7.60 -8.81 -0.15
CA SER A 190 8.45 -7.95 -0.98
C SER A 190 7.96 -7.90 -2.43
N ALA A 191 7.55 -9.04 -2.99
CA ALA A 191 6.99 -9.11 -4.34
C ALA A 191 5.66 -8.36 -4.45
N ILE A 192 4.76 -8.52 -3.48
CA ILE A 192 3.49 -7.79 -3.40
C ILE A 192 3.73 -6.29 -3.35
N LYS A 193 4.63 -5.84 -2.45
CA LYS A 193 4.97 -4.43 -2.32
C LYS A 193 5.51 -3.89 -3.64
N LYS A 194 6.53 -4.52 -4.22
CA LYS A 194 7.16 -4.12 -5.48
C LYS A 194 6.14 -4.04 -6.63
N PHE A 195 5.23 -5.00 -6.72
CA PHE A 195 4.23 -5.05 -7.78
C PHE A 195 3.17 -3.95 -7.65
N ARG A 196 2.78 -3.61 -6.41
CA ARG A 196 1.72 -2.64 -6.12
C ARG A 196 2.22 -1.21 -5.92
N SER A 197 3.53 -0.99 -5.76
CA SER A 197 4.08 0.36 -5.62
C SER A 197 3.62 1.28 -6.75
N TYR A 198 3.27 2.52 -6.41
CA TYR A 198 2.89 3.53 -7.40
C TYR A 198 3.95 3.66 -8.50
N ARG A 199 3.52 3.57 -9.77
CA ARG A 199 4.38 3.56 -10.97
C ARG A 199 5.43 2.45 -11.02
N SER A 200 5.16 1.31 -10.40
CA SER A 200 5.98 0.11 -10.60
C SER A 200 6.19 -0.15 -12.09
N SER A 201 7.45 -0.05 -12.50
CA SER A 201 7.86 -0.23 -13.89
C SER A 201 7.64 -1.68 -14.35
N LEU A 202 7.62 -1.90 -15.67
CA LEU A 202 7.52 -3.26 -16.20
C LEU A 202 8.64 -4.18 -15.69
N ASP A 203 9.84 -3.63 -15.47
CA ASP A 203 10.97 -4.39 -14.93
C ASP A 203 10.78 -4.71 -13.44
N GLU A 204 10.23 -3.79 -12.65
CA GLU A 204 9.90 -4.05 -11.23
C GLU A 204 8.77 -5.07 -11.10
N LYS A 205 7.74 -4.99 -11.95
CA LYS A 205 6.67 -6.01 -12.02
C LYS A 205 7.23 -7.37 -12.45
N HIS A 206 8.15 -7.38 -13.41
CA HIS A 206 8.85 -8.61 -13.83
C HIS A 206 9.65 -9.23 -12.69
N ASP A 207 10.41 -8.42 -11.97
CA ASP A 207 11.19 -8.85 -10.80
C ASP A 207 10.27 -9.41 -9.70
N ALA A 208 9.13 -8.77 -9.42
CA ALA A 208 8.15 -9.28 -8.46
C ALA A 208 7.61 -10.66 -8.87
N ILE A 209 7.31 -10.86 -10.17
CA ILE A 209 6.86 -12.15 -10.69
C ILE A 209 7.97 -13.21 -10.56
N ARG A 210 9.24 -12.83 -10.80
CA ARG A 210 10.38 -13.73 -10.61
C ARG A 210 10.53 -14.15 -9.15
N ASP A 211 10.40 -13.20 -8.22
CA ASP A 211 10.45 -13.47 -6.79
C ASP A 211 9.38 -14.51 -6.39
N LEU A 212 8.15 -14.38 -6.89
CA LEU A 212 7.09 -15.38 -6.67
C LEU A 212 7.40 -16.73 -7.33
N ALA A 213 8.01 -16.74 -8.52
CA ALA A 213 8.40 -17.96 -9.19
C ALA A 213 9.43 -18.76 -8.36
N ASP A 214 10.38 -18.07 -7.74
CA ASP A 214 11.39 -18.68 -6.87
C ASP A 214 10.77 -19.27 -5.60
N VAL A 215 9.76 -18.61 -5.02
CA VAL A 215 9.00 -19.17 -3.90
C VAL A 215 8.31 -20.47 -4.33
N LEU A 216 7.67 -20.50 -5.51
CA LEU A 216 7.06 -21.73 -6.05
C LEU A 216 8.09 -22.84 -6.29
N GLU A 217 9.33 -22.50 -6.66
CA GLU A 217 10.42 -23.47 -6.78
C GLU A 217 10.88 -24.03 -5.45
N PHE A 218 11.00 -23.19 -4.43
CA PHE A 218 11.32 -23.61 -3.08
C PHE A 218 10.25 -24.57 -2.51
N LEU A 219 8.97 -24.29 -2.73
CA LEU A 219 7.85 -25.11 -2.24
C LEU A 219 7.69 -26.44 -3.00
N ARG A 220 8.24 -26.55 -4.21
CA ARG A 220 8.03 -27.68 -5.12
C ARG A 220 8.36 -29.05 -4.54
N PRO A 221 9.52 -29.28 -3.88
CA PRO A 221 9.86 -30.60 -3.38
C PRO A 221 8.84 -31.11 -2.37
N LYS A 222 8.33 -30.21 -1.52
CA LYS A 222 7.33 -30.57 -0.50
C LYS A 222 5.98 -30.88 -1.12
N ILE A 223 5.53 -30.10 -2.11
CA ILE A 223 4.29 -30.39 -2.84
C ILE A 223 4.36 -31.72 -3.60
N LYS A 224 5.53 -32.04 -4.18
CA LYS A 224 5.75 -33.33 -4.84
C LYS A 224 5.60 -34.51 -3.85
N GLU A 225 6.24 -34.41 -2.69
CA GLU A 225 6.12 -35.41 -1.61
C GLU A 225 4.66 -35.62 -1.19
N LEU A 226 3.90 -34.54 -1.02
CA LEU A 226 2.49 -34.61 -0.63
C LEU A 226 1.63 -35.28 -1.72
N ALA A 227 1.82 -34.90 -2.98
CA ALA A 227 1.09 -35.47 -4.11
C ALA A 227 1.36 -36.98 -4.28
N GLU A 228 2.57 -37.45 -3.94
CA GLU A 228 2.91 -38.87 -3.95
C GLU A 228 2.31 -39.65 -2.77
N LYS A 229 2.09 -38.98 -1.63
CA LYS A 229 1.70 -39.63 -0.36
C LYS A 229 0.19 -39.68 -0.09
N TYR A 230 -0.57 -38.65 -0.45
CA TYR A 230 -1.93 -38.47 0.10
C TYR A 230 -3.10 -38.75 -0.88
N ASN A 231 -2.99 -38.49 -2.19
CA ASN A 231 -4.10 -38.83 -3.12
C ASN A 231 -3.71 -38.73 -4.63
N PRO A 232 -4.12 -39.68 -5.50
CA PRO A 232 -3.91 -39.57 -6.96
C PRO A 232 -4.53 -38.32 -7.62
N ASP A 233 -5.57 -37.74 -7.02
CA ASP A 233 -6.18 -36.49 -7.50
C ASP A 233 -5.28 -35.26 -7.25
N GLU A 234 -4.38 -35.30 -6.25
CA GLU A 234 -3.38 -34.26 -6.01
C GLU A 234 -2.20 -34.34 -6.99
N GLN A 235 -2.09 -35.43 -7.75
CA GLN A 235 -1.15 -35.54 -8.86
C GLN A 235 -1.45 -34.48 -9.95
N TYR A 236 -2.68 -33.99 -10.04
CA TYR A 236 -3.04 -32.85 -10.89
C TYR A 236 -2.46 -31.53 -10.35
N LEU A 237 -2.41 -31.31 -9.03
CA LEU A 237 -1.76 -30.16 -8.41
C LEU A 237 -0.26 -30.13 -8.72
N TYR A 238 0.42 -31.28 -8.64
CA TYR A 238 1.81 -31.37 -9.10
C TYR A 238 1.95 -31.06 -10.60
N LYS A 239 1.00 -31.47 -11.46
CA LYS A 239 1.00 -31.06 -12.88
C LYS A 239 0.80 -29.55 -13.05
N PHE A 240 -0.02 -28.90 -12.22
CA PHE A 240 -0.14 -27.43 -12.24
C PHE A 240 1.18 -26.73 -11.87
N THR A 241 2.01 -27.33 -11.01
CA THR A 241 3.38 -26.81 -10.79
C THR A 241 4.22 -26.84 -12.08
N GLN A 242 4.04 -27.83 -12.96
CA GLN A 242 4.77 -27.87 -14.23
C GLN A 242 4.36 -26.70 -15.14
N ASN A 243 3.07 -26.35 -15.16
CA ASN A 243 2.57 -25.22 -15.93
C ASN A 243 3.15 -23.88 -15.44
N THR A 244 3.33 -23.68 -14.13
CA THR A 244 3.99 -22.46 -13.61
C THR A 244 5.45 -22.38 -14.05
N TYR A 245 6.18 -23.51 -14.12
CA TYR A 245 7.54 -23.52 -14.71
C TYR A 245 7.52 -23.22 -16.21
N ASP A 246 6.58 -23.78 -16.94
CA ASP A 246 6.48 -23.53 -18.39
C ASP A 246 6.20 -22.05 -18.68
N ILE A 247 5.35 -21.40 -17.88
CA ILE A 247 5.14 -19.95 -17.97
C ILE A 247 6.44 -19.21 -17.64
N ALA A 248 7.08 -19.52 -16.52
CA ALA A 248 8.30 -18.82 -16.10
C ALA A 248 9.47 -18.97 -17.10
N ASN A 249 9.58 -20.14 -17.73
CA ASN A 249 10.66 -20.49 -18.67
C ASN A 249 10.39 -19.97 -20.07
N ASN A 250 9.15 -20.01 -20.56
CA ASN A 250 8.83 -19.68 -21.96
C ASN A 250 8.40 -18.22 -22.15
N CYS A 251 7.90 -17.55 -21.12
CA CYS A 251 7.49 -16.14 -21.14
C CYS A 251 8.60 -15.18 -20.67
N GLY A 252 9.87 -15.62 -20.63
CA GLY A 252 10.98 -14.72 -20.33
C GLY A 252 11.04 -14.21 -18.89
N ILE A 253 10.47 -14.94 -17.91
CA ILE A 253 10.49 -14.54 -16.50
C ILE A 253 11.81 -14.90 -15.82
N ARG A 254 12.29 -16.14 -16.03
CA ARG A 254 13.48 -16.70 -15.34
C ARG A 254 14.77 -16.69 -16.15
N HIS A 255 14.64 -16.82 -17.45
CA HIS A 255 15.78 -16.83 -18.36
C HIS A 255 15.58 -15.72 -19.39
N HIS A 256 16.68 -15.25 -19.98
CA HIS A 256 16.64 -14.29 -21.07
C HIS A 256 17.33 -14.94 -22.28
N ASN A 257 16.57 -15.73 -23.05
CA ASN A 257 17.09 -16.38 -24.25
C ASN A 257 16.20 -16.10 -25.47
N ASN A 258 16.79 -16.15 -26.66
CA ASN A 258 16.13 -15.78 -27.92
C ASN A 258 14.97 -16.71 -28.33
N LYS A 259 14.67 -17.77 -27.56
CA LYS A 259 13.57 -18.70 -27.84
C LYS A 259 12.29 -18.36 -27.06
N GLN A 260 12.35 -17.36 -26.18
CA GLN A 260 11.22 -16.98 -25.33
C GLN A 260 10.24 -16.09 -26.06
N LYS A 261 8.96 -16.28 -25.76
CA LYS A 261 7.89 -15.41 -26.23
C LYS A 261 7.97 -14.15 -25.40
N GLN A 262 8.35 -13.03 -26.01
CA GLN A 262 8.37 -11.71 -25.35
C GLN A 262 7.47 -10.68 -26.05
N ASP A 263 6.94 -11.03 -27.22
CA ASP A 263 6.07 -10.20 -28.06
C ASP A 263 4.59 -10.35 -27.65
N TYR A 264 4.33 -10.14 -26.36
CA TYR A 264 2.99 -10.09 -25.80
C TYR A 264 2.83 -8.81 -24.99
N ASP A 265 1.58 -8.41 -24.77
CA ASP A 265 1.27 -7.22 -23.96
C ASP A 265 1.69 -7.45 -22.50
N LYS A 266 2.85 -6.90 -22.12
CA LYS A 266 3.43 -7.16 -20.81
C LYS A 266 2.57 -6.63 -19.67
N ASP A 267 1.87 -5.52 -19.87
CA ASP A 267 0.99 -4.96 -18.84
C ASP A 267 -0.14 -5.94 -18.49
N ILE A 268 -0.79 -6.50 -19.52
CA ILE A 268 -1.88 -7.48 -19.33
C ILE A 268 -1.33 -8.80 -18.76
N TRP A 269 -0.25 -9.31 -19.36
CA TRP A 269 0.25 -10.65 -19.01
C TRP A 269 0.94 -10.67 -17.65
N TYR A 270 1.67 -9.62 -17.27
CA TYR A 270 2.33 -9.57 -15.96
C TYR A 270 1.31 -9.52 -14.83
N ASN A 271 0.22 -8.76 -14.98
CA ASN A 271 -0.90 -8.82 -14.03
C ASN A 271 -1.42 -10.25 -13.87
N TRP A 272 -1.77 -10.92 -14.97
CA TRP A 272 -2.29 -12.28 -14.92
C TRP A 272 -1.31 -13.28 -14.27
N ILE A 273 -0.02 -13.24 -14.65
CA ILE A 273 1.00 -14.17 -14.10
C ILE A 273 1.19 -13.91 -12.60
N PHE A 274 1.29 -12.64 -12.19
CA PHE A 274 1.47 -12.27 -10.79
C PHE A 274 0.35 -12.83 -9.91
N TYR A 275 -0.91 -12.58 -10.29
CA TYR A 275 -2.08 -13.08 -9.57
C TYR A 275 -2.15 -14.60 -9.56
N TYR A 276 -1.87 -15.25 -10.69
CA TYR A 276 -1.84 -16.70 -10.79
C TYR A 276 -0.80 -17.33 -9.86
N TYR A 277 0.42 -16.78 -9.81
CA TYR A 277 1.47 -17.28 -8.93
C TYR A 277 1.15 -17.05 -7.46
N LEU A 278 0.69 -15.84 -7.11
CA LEU A 278 0.32 -15.52 -5.73
C LEU A 278 -0.79 -16.45 -5.22
N ALA A 279 -1.85 -16.65 -5.99
CA ALA A 279 -2.93 -17.58 -5.65
C ALA A 279 -2.42 -19.03 -5.49
N THR A 280 -1.48 -19.44 -6.34
CA THR A 280 -0.88 -20.78 -6.27
C THR A 280 -0.05 -20.97 -4.99
N ILE A 281 0.73 -19.96 -4.58
CA ILE A 281 1.51 -19.98 -3.33
C ILE A 281 0.57 -20.13 -2.13
N HIS A 282 -0.54 -19.37 -2.08
CA HIS A 282 -1.56 -19.50 -1.04
C HIS A 282 -2.08 -20.92 -0.89
N VAL A 283 -2.38 -21.59 -2.00
CA VAL A 283 -2.84 -22.99 -2.01
C VAL A 283 -1.74 -23.91 -1.46
N PHE A 284 -0.51 -23.77 -1.95
CA PHE A 284 0.60 -24.65 -1.58
C PHE A 284 0.94 -24.57 -0.10
N VAL A 285 1.09 -23.37 0.44
CA VAL A 285 1.43 -23.18 1.86
C VAL A 285 0.34 -23.76 2.77
N ARG A 286 -0.94 -23.56 2.43
CA ARG A 286 -2.07 -24.11 3.21
C ARG A 286 -2.14 -25.64 3.15
N LEU A 287 -1.89 -26.24 1.99
CA LEU A 287 -1.83 -27.69 1.84
C LEU A 287 -0.70 -28.29 2.68
N ILE A 288 0.49 -27.69 2.61
CA ILE A 288 1.64 -28.13 3.41
C ILE A 288 1.31 -28.08 4.91
N LYS A 289 0.77 -26.96 5.40
CA LYS A 289 0.39 -26.82 6.81
C LYS A 289 -0.68 -27.80 7.25
N LYS A 290 -1.68 -28.06 6.39
CA LYS A 290 -2.72 -29.05 6.67
C LYS A 290 -2.13 -30.45 6.79
N ALA A 291 -1.20 -30.84 5.92
CA ALA A 291 -0.54 -32.13 5.96
C ALA A 291 0.39 -32.31 7.18
N GLU A 292 1.11 -31.25 7.58
CA GLU A 292 1.91 -31.22 8.82
C GLU A 292 1.02 -31.42 10.06
N SER A 293 -0.12 -30.74 10.11
CA SER A 293 -1.08 -30.84 11.22
C SER A 293 -1.77 -32.20 11.31
N GLN A 294 -1.90 -32.93 10.20
CA GLN A 294 -2.47 -34.29 10.17
C GLN A 294 -1.44 -35.40 10.44
N SER A 295 -0.15 -35.06 10.43
CA SER A 295 0.96 -35.99 10.71
C SER A 295 1.43 -35.94 12.17
N THR A 296 0.84 -35.05 12.97
CA THR A 296 1.07 -34.87 14.42
C THR A 296 -0.09 -35.46 15.20
#